data_AF-A0A9W6SJW8-F1
#
_entry.id   AF-A0A9W6SJW8-F1
#
_cell.length_a   1.000
_cell.length_b   1.000
_cell.length_c   1.000
_cell.angle_alpha   90.00
_cell.angle_beta   90.00
_cell.angle_gamma   90.00
#
_symmetry.space_group_name_H-M   'P 1'
#
loop_
_entity.id
_entity.type
_entity.pdbx_description
1 polymer ?
#
loop_
_entity_poly.entity_id
_entity_poly.type
_entity_poly.pdbx_seq_one_letter_code
_entity_poly.pdbx_strand_id
1 'polypeptide(L)'
;MSDRSAYAILDDIAAILHPRPEPPGDVRIPAVAEYYTALLQDVSARREKLIADLRVAWDRGGVDPLLAALEESRARREAAENDIRKLLAYAREFVAPRPYTLKALAEASGLSFSGVRTAYGEEHVEAAAEATGSRPRG
;
A
#
# COMPACT_ATOMS: atom_id res chain seq x y z
N MET A 1 -28.52 -22.85 -10.08
CA MET A 1 -27.94 -21.50 -10.20
C MET A 1 -28.27 -20.78 -8.92
N SER A 2 -27.36 -20.77 -7.94
CA SER A 2 -27.59 -20.08 -6.68
C SER A 2 -27.74 -18.58 -6.95
N ASP A 3 -28.82 -18.04 -6.40
CA ASP A 3 -29.10 -16.62 -6.27
C ASP A 3 -27.85 -15.92 -5.71
N ARG A 4 -27.14 -15.19 -6.58
CA ARG A 4 -25.96 -14.43 -6.16
C ARG A 4 -26.53 -13.24 -5.38
N SER A 5 -26.43 -13.30 -4.05
CA SER A 5 -26.83 -12.22 -3.13
C SER A 5 -26.50 -10.85 -3.71
N ALA A 6 -27.35 -9.84 -3.49
CA ALA A 6 -27.10 -8.46 -3.89
C ALA A 6 -25.71 -7.94 -3.45
N TYR A 7 -25.11 -8.56 -2.44
CA TYR A 7 -23.78 -8.23 -1.91
C TYR A 7 -22.63 -9.10 -2.42
N ALA A 8 -22.83 -9.96 -3.43
CA ALA A 8 -21.75 -10.79 -3.96
C ALA A 8 -20.56 -9.97 -4.50
N ILE A 9 -20.83 -8.75 -4.99
CA ILE A 9 -19.78 -7.82 -5.40
C ILE A 9 -18.86 -7.42 -4.23
N LEU A 10 -19.36 -7.39 -3.00
CA LEU A 10 -18.54 -7.07 -1.82
C LEU A 10 -17.53 -8.18 -1.54
N ASP A 11 -17.96 -9.44 -1.64
CA ASP A 11 -17.08 -10.61 -1.50
C ASP A 11 -16.01 -10.61 -2.60
N ASP A 12 -16.38 -10.31 -3.84
CA ASP A 12 -15.46 -10.24 -4.99
C ASP A 12 -14.42 -9.11 -4.79
N ILE A 13 -14.85 -7.91 -4.37
CA ILE A 13 -13.95 -6.79 -4.05
C ILE A 13 -12.98 -7.17 -2.93
N ALA A 14 -13.49 -7.77 -1.85
CA ALA A 14 -12.66 -8.18 -0.72
C ALA A 14 -11.68 -9.29 -1.11
N ALA A 15 -12.07 -10.20 -2.01
CA ALA A 15 -11.18 -11.22 -2.54
C ALA A 15 -10.05 -10.65 -3.41
N ILE A 16 -10.33 -9.61 -4.19
CA ILE A 16 -9.34 -8.90 -5.03
C ILE A 16 -8.36 -8.10 -4.15
N LEU A 17 -8.88 -7.31 -3.20
CA LEU A 17 -8.04 -6.41 -2.39
C LEU A 17 -7.26 -7.14 -1.28
N HIS A 18 -7.77 -8.28 -0.82
CA HIS A 18 -7.13 -9.13 0.18
C HIS A 18 -7.13 -10.58 -0.31
N PRO A 19 -6.27 -10.94 -1.28
CA PRO A 19 -6.24 -12.30 -1.83
C PRO A 19 -5.89 -13.33 -0.77
N ARG A 20 -6.38 -14.55 -0.95
CA ARG A 20 -6.04 -15.65 -0.04
C ARG A 20 -4.55 -15.97 -0.22
N PRO A 21 -3.76 -16.00 0.85
CA PRO A 21 -2.34 -16.29 0.77
C PRO A 21 -2.10 -17.75 0.39
N GLU A 22 -1.05 -17.98 -0.38
CA GLU A 22 -0.49 -19.31 -0.55
C GLU A 22 0.27 -19.73 0.72
N PRO A 23 0.35 -21.03 1.02
CA PRO A 23 1.19 -21.51 2.10
C PRO A 23 2.66 -21.12 1.86
N PRO A 24 3.37 -20.60 2.88
CA PRO A 24 4.77 -20.19 2.74
C PRO A 24 5.75 -21.38 2.71
N GLY A 25 5.23 -22.61 2.71
CA GLY A 25 5.98 -23.86 2.73
C GLY A 25 5.07 -25.06 3.01
N ASP A 26 5.69 -26.17 3.40
CA ASP A 26 4.96 -27.40 3.72
C ASP A 26 4.19 -27.28 5.04
N VAL A 27 2.86 -27.21 4.95
CA VAL A 27 1.94 -27.10 6.10
C VAL A 27 1.89 -28.36 6.97
N ARG A 28 2.59 -29.44 6.60
CA ARG A 28 2.80 -30.58 7.50
C ARG A 28 3.81 -30.24 8.60
N ILE A 29 4.62 -29.19 8.42
CA ILE A 29 5.52 -28.67 9.44
C ILE A 29 4.70 -27.81 10.41
N PRO A 30 4.63 -28.13 11.72
CA PRO A 30 3.77 -27.42 12.67
C PRO A 30 3.96 -25.90 12.69
N ALA A 31 5.21 -25.42 12.74
CA ALA A 31 5.50 -23.98 12.74
C ALA A 31 5.00 -23.27 11.46
N VAL A 32 5.07 -23.95 10.31
CA VAL A 32 4.55 -23.41 9.04
C VAL A 32 3.02 -23.40 9.05
N ALA A 33 2.38 -24.44 9.59
CA ALA A 33 0.93 -24.53 9.72
C ALA A 33 0.37 -23.44 10.64
N GLU A 34 1.01 -23.20 11.79
CA GLU A 34 0.64 -22.16 12.74
C GLU A 34 0.76 -20.77 12.12
N TYR A 35 1.90 -20.47 11.48
CA TYR A 35 2.11 -19.20 10.79
C TYR A 35 1.09 -19.00 9.64
N TYR A 36 0.84 -20.04 8.83
CA TYR A 36 -0.14 -19.97 7.76
C TYR A 36 -1.57 -19.76 8.28
N THR A 37 -1.93 -20.39 9.40
CA THR A 37 -3.23 -20.20 10.05
C THR A 37 -3.41 -18.75 10.53
N ALA A 38 -2.39 -18.18 11.16
CA ALA A 38 -2.41 -16.78 11.59
C ALA A 38 -2.56 -15.83 10.39
N LEU A 39 -1.86 -16.11 9.29
CA LEU A 39 -1.95 -15.33 8.06
C LEU A 39 -3.36 -15.41 7.43
N LEU A 40 -3.98 -16.59 7.41
CA LEU A 40 -5.36 -16.77 6.93
C LEU A 40 -6.38 -16.01 7.80
N GLN A 41 -6.21 -16.04 9.12
CA GLN A 41 -7.07 -15.31 10.05
C GLN A 41 -6.97 -13.80 9.85
N ASP A 42 -5.75 -13.27 9.69
CA ASP A 42 -5.51 -11.85 9.41
C ASP A 42 -6.16 -11.40 8.09
N VAL A 43 -6.04 -12.21 7.02
CA VAL A 43 -6.73 -11.93 5.76
C VAL A 43 -8.26 -12.01 5.90
N SER A 44 -8.79 -12.99 6.64
CA SER A 44 -10.25 -13.09 6.89
C SER A 44 -10.77 -11.85 7.61
N ALA A 45 -10.09 -11.43 8.68
CA ALA A 45 -10.47 -10.23 9.44
C ALA A 45 -10.47 -8.96 8.58
N ARG A 46 -9.47 -8.79 7.69
CA ARG A 46 -9.44 -7.66 6.76
C ARG A 46 -10.59 -7.70 5.76
N ARG A 47 -10.93 -8.88 5.22
CA ARG A 47 -12.07 -9.04 4.31
C ARG A 47 -13.39 -8.72 4.99
N GLU A 48 -13.63 -9.28 6.18
CA GLU A 48 -14.85 -9.04 6.95
C GLU A 48 -15.03 -7.56 7.27
N LYS A 49 -13.95 -6.89 7.69
CA LYS A 49 -13.97 -5.45 7.95
C LYS A 49 -14.32 -4.65 6.68
N LEU A 50 -13.64 -4.93 5.57
CA LEU A 50 -13.88 -4.24 4.30
C LEU A 50 -15.33 -4.42 3.80
N ILE A 51 -15.85 -5.64 3.88
CA ILE A 51 -17.25 -5.94 3.50
C ILE A 51 -18.22 -5.15 4.38
N ALA A 52 -17.98 -5.12 5.70
CA ALA A 52 -18.82 -4.35 6.62
C ALA A 52 -18.81 -2.85 6.30
N ASP A 53 -17.62 -2.27 6.06
CA ASP A 53 -17.47 -0.85 5.74
C ASP A 53 -18.16 -0.50 4.40
N LEU A 54 -17.92 -1.29 3.35
CA LEU A 54 -18.55 -1.08 2.04
C LEU A 54 -20.06 -1.25 2.10
N ARG A 55 -20.55 -2.22 2.88
CA ARG A 55 -21.99 -2.43 3.07
C ARG A 55 -22.64 -1.23 3.74
N VAL A 56 -22.01 -0.67 4.77
CA VAL A 56 -22.51 0.55 5.43
C VAL A 56 -22.56 1.73 4.46
N ALA A 57 -21.49 1.92 3.68
CA ALA A 57 -21.41 2.99 2.67
C ALA A 57 -22.49 2.84 1.58
N TRP A 58 -22.73 1.60 1.15
CA TRP A 58 -23.75 1.29 0.15
C TRP A 58 -25.17 1.49 0.70
N ASP A 59 -25.49 0.84 1.83
CA ASP A 59 -26.84 0.83 2.40
C ASP A 59 -27.27 2.22 2.89
N ARG A 60 -26.35 3.03 3.42
CA ARG A 60 -26.67 4.34 4.02
C ARG A 60 -26.30 5.54 3.16
N GLY A 61 -25.24 5.42 2.36
CA GLY A 61 -24.69 6.51 1.56
C GLY A 61 -25.09 6.47 0.09
N GLY A 62 -25.70 5.36 -0.38
CA GLY A 62 -25.96 5.15 -1.80
C GLY A 62 -24.68 5.09 -2.63
N VAL A 63 -23.53 4.82 -1.98
CA VAL A 63 -22.23 4.77 -2.63
C VAL A 63 -22.08 3.42 -3.32
N ASP A 64 -21.70 3.43 -4.61
CA ASP A 64 -21.35 2.20 -5.32
C ASP A 64 -20.07 1.60 -4.71
N PRO A 65 -20.10 0.35 -4.23
CA PRO A 65 -18.97 -0.23 -3.50
C PRO A 65 -17.73 -0.44 -4.37
N LEU A 66 -17.91 -0.68 -5.68
CA LEU A 66 -16.78 -0.86 -6.61
C LEU A 66 -16.11 0.48 -6.89
N LEU A 67 -16.88 1.55 -7.08
CA LEU A 67 -16.33 2.89 -7.25
C LEU A 67 -15.59 3.34 -5.98
N ALA A 68 -16.16 3.12 -4.80
CA ALA A 68 -15.48 3.41 -3.53
C ALA A 68 -14.14 2.66 -3.39
N ALA A 69 -14.12 1.37 -3.75
CA ALA A 69 -12.90 0.56 -3.72
C ALA A 69 -11.82 1.05 -4.71
N LEU A 70 -12.23 1.54 -5.89
CA LEU A 70 -11.33 2.14 -6.88
C LEU A 70 -10.77 3.47 -6.40
N GLU A 71 -11.59 4.33 -5.81
CA GLU A 71 -11.17 5.62 -5.25
C GLU A 71 -10.14 5.43 -4.13
N GLU A 72 -10.43 4.53 -3.18
CA GLU A 72 -9.50 4.19 -2.11
C GLU A 72 -8.19 3.59 -2.66
N SER A 73 -8.28 2.71 -3.66
CA SER A 73 -7.08 2.13 -4.27
C SER A 73 -6.24 3.17 -5.01
N ARG A 74 -6.89 4.15 -5.65
CA ARG A 74 -6.22 5.30 -6.27
C ARG A 74 -5.56 6.18 -5.20
N ALA A 75 -6.25 6.50 -4.11
CA ALA A 75 -5.71 7.30 -3.02
C ALA A 75 -4.48 6.63 -2.39
N ARG A 76 -4.52 5.31 -2.16
CA ARG A 76 -3.36 4.53 -1.69
C ARG A 76 -2.17 4.59 -2.65
N ARG A 77 -2.42 4.54 -3.97
CA ARG A 77 -1.36 4.69 -4.98
C ARG A 77 -0.76 6.10 -4.92
N GLU A 78 -1.58 7.14 -4.90
CA GLU A 78 -1.12 8.53 -4.83
C GLU A 78 -0.32 8.80 -3.54
N ALA A 79 -0.76 8.25 -2.40
CA ALA A 79 -0.04 8.31 -1.14
C ALA A 79 1.32 7.59 -1.20
N ALA A 80 1.36 6.38 -1.76
CA ALA A 80 2.61 5.63 -1.94
C ALA A 80 3.59 6.37 -2.86
N GLU A 81 3.11 6.98 -3.94
CA GLU A 81 3.94 7.82 -4.80
C GLU A 81 4.49 9.04 -4.05
N ASN A 82 3.68 9.70 -3.22
CA ASN A 82 4.13 10.81 -2.40
C ASN A 82 5.22 10.39 -1.40
N ASP A 83 5.06 9.23 -0.77
CA ASP A 83 6.05 8.68 0.15
C ASP A 83 7.36 8.34 -0.57
N ILE A 84 7.31 7.79 -1.79
CA ILE A 84 8.49 7.59 -2.63
C ILE A 84 9.22 8.92 -2.85
N ARG A 85 8.51 10.02 -3.18
CA ARG A 85 9.13 11.33 -3.42
C ARG A 85 9.81 11.88 -2.16
N LYS A 86 9.17 11.77 -0.99
CA LYS A 86 9.77 12.16 0.31
C LYS A 86 11.01 11.32 0.63
N LEU A 87 10.96 10.01 0.40
CA LEU A 87 12.11 9.12 0.61
C LEU A 87 13.28 9.44 -0.32
N LEU A 88 13.00 9.78 -1.59
CA LEU A 88 14.02 10.25 -2.52
C LEU A 88 14.65 11.57 -2.07
N ALA A 89 13.82 12.53 -1.65
CA ALA A 89 14.29 13.80 -1.08
C ALA A 89 15.20 13.54 0.14
N TYR A 90 14.76 12.68 1.07
CA TYR A 90 15.55 12.30 2.23
C TYR A 90 16.90 11.67 1.85
N ALA A 91 16.88 10.66 0.98
CA ALA A 91 18.06 9.94 0.53
C ALA A 91 19.09 10.84 -0.18
N ARG A 92 18.62 11.89 -0.84
CA ARG A 92 19.43 12.83 -1.61
C ARG A 92 19.94 13.99 -0.79
N GLU A 93 19.10 14.57 0.06
CA GLU A 93 19.43 15.83 0.73
C GLU A 93 19.94 15.62 2.16
N PHE A 94 19.60 14.53 2.84
CA PHE A 94 19.87 14.36 4.28
C PHE A 94 20.93 13.30 4.59
N VAL A 95 21.11 12.29 3.73
CA VAL A 95 22.06 11.18 3.99
C VAL A 95 23.51 11.62 3.78
N ALA A 96 24.33 11.52 4.83
CA ALA A 96 25.77 11.80 4.84
C ALA A 96 26.58 10.62 5.42
N PRO A 97 27.89 10.50 5.11
CA PRO A 97 28.70 11.36 4.22
C PRO A 97 28.54 11.03 2.72
N ARG A 98 27.96 9.88 2.37
CA ARG A 98 27.79 9.43 0.98
C ARG A 98 26.31 9.16 0.69
N PRO A 99 25.62 10.05 -0.05
CA PRO A 99 24.26 9.82 -0.50
C PRO A 99 24.15 8.58 -1.38
N TYR A 100 22.95 8.02 -1.45
CA TYR A 100 22.63 6.95 -2.39
C TYR A 100 22.85 7.42 -3.84
N THR A 101 23.36 6.53 -4.67
CA THR A 101 23.53 6.82 -6.10
C THR A 101 22.18 6.91 -6.80
N LEU A 102 22.07 7.75 -7.82
CA LEU A 102 20.84 7.86 -8.62
C LEU A 102 20.44 6.52 -9.27
N LYS A 103 21.41 5.66 -9.58
CA LYS A 103 21.16 4.31 -10.10
C LYS A 103 20.44 3.44 -9.06
N ALA A 104 20.96 3.39 -7.83
CA ALA A 104 20.33 2.61 -6.76
C ALA A 104 18.92 3.13 -6.42
N LEU A 105 18.74 4.46 -6.44
CA LEU A 105 17.43 5.07 -6.19
C LEU A 105 16.44 4.77 -7.33
N ALA A 106 16.88 4.79 -8.58
CA ALA A 106 16.05 4.43 -9.73
C ALA A 106 15.59 2.97 -9.65
N GLU A 107 16.51 2.05 -9.37
CA GLU A 107 16.23 0.63 -9.19
C GLU A 107 15.22 0.37 -8.05
N ALA A 108 15.39 1.04 -6.90
CA ALA A 108 14.51 0.85 -5.75
C ALA A 108 13.13 1.51 -5.89
N SER A 109 13.04 2.66 -6.57
CA SER A 109 11.78 3.41 -6.75
C SER A 109 10.99 2.99 -7.99
N GLY A 110 11.58 2.21 -8.90
CA GLY A 110 11.01 1.89 -10.20
C GLY A 110 10.98 3.08 -11.17
N LEU A 111 11.62 4.20 -10.83
CA LEU A 111 11.74 5.38 -11.70
C LEU A 111 12.91 5.25 -12.65
N SER A 112 12.84 5.97 -13.78
CA SER A 112 14.02 6.15 -14.62
C SER A 112 15.07 7.03 -13.93
N PHE A 113 16.32 6.95 -14.37
CA PHE A 113 17.40 7.80 -13.85
C PHE A 113 17.07 9.30 -13.97
N SER A 114 16.44 9.70 -15.08
CA SER A 114 15.95 11.07 -15.26
C SER A 114 14.78 11.37 -14.31
N GLY A 115 13.88 10.41 -14.11
CA GLY A 115 12.75 10.52 -13.20
C GLY A 115 13.17 10.80 -11.76
N VAL A 116 14.20 10.11 -11.24
CA VAL A 116 14.70 10.34 -9.87
C VAL A 116 15.13 11.79 -9.65
N ARG A 117 15.73 12.44 -10.65
CA ARG A 117 16.22 13.82 -10.52
C ARG A 117 15.11 14.86 -10.42
N THR A 118 13.95 14.58 -11.00
CA THR A 118 12.82 15.52 -11.06
C THR A 118 11.62 15.03 -10.25
N ALA A 119 11.75 13.92 -9.53
CA ALA A 119 10.63 13.29 -8.82
C ALA A 119 10.21 14.05 -7.56
N TYR A 120 11.13 14.79 -6.93
CA TYR A 120 10.85 15.54 -5.71
C TYR A 120 11.23 17.01 -5.89
N GLY A 121 10.53 17.86 -5.13
CA GLY A 121 10.72 19.31 -5.05
C GLY A 121 10.96 19.76 -3.61
N GLU A 122 11.00 21.09 -3.40
CA GLU A 122 11.23 21.70 -2.09
C GLU A 122 10.23 21.24 -1.04
N GLU A 123 8.95 21.09 -1.42
CA GLU A 123 7.87 20.64 -0.54
C GLU A 123 8.12 19.23 0.02
N HIS A 124 8.84 18.39 -0.72
CA HIS A 124 9.19 17.03 -0.29
C HIS A 124 10.41 17.05 0.64
N VAL A 125 11.34 17.98 0.42
CA VAL A 125 12.50 18.20 1.31
C VAL A 125 12.02 18.76 2.65
N GLU A 126 11.12 19.74 2.63
CA GLU A 126 10.49 20.30 3.83
C GLU A 126 9.72 19.24 4.62
N ALA A 127 8.88 18.45 3.94
CA ALA A 127 8.15 17.36 4.59
C ALA A 127 9.10 16.31 5.22
N ALA A 128 10.22 16.00 4.57
CA ALA A 128 11.23 15.10 5.12
C ALA A 128 11.97 15.72 6.34
N ALA A 129 12.26 17.02 6.31
CA ALA A 129 12.85 17.73 7.44
C ALA A 129 11.91 17.74 8.65
N GLU A 130 10.63 18.04 8.44
CA GLU A 130 9.60 18.03 9.49
C GLU A 130 9.44 16.63 10.10
N ALA A 131 9.32 15.60 9.26
CA ALA A 131 9.10 14.23 9.72
C ALA A 131 10.29 13.64 10.49
N THR A 132 11.52 14.07 10.18
CA THR A 132 12.75 13.47 10.75
C THR A 132 13.46 14.36 11.77
N GLY A 133 13.07 15.64 11.88
CA GLY A 133 13.79 16.65 12.67
C GLY A 133 15.21 16.96 12.17
N SER A 134 15.60 16.43 11.00
CA SER A 134 16.93 16.61 10.42
C SER A 134 16.98 17.87 9.55
N ARG A 135 18.19 18.39 9.31
CA ARG A 135 18.42 19.49 8.36
C ARG A 135 18.98 18.94 7.04
N PRO A 136 18.54 19.48 5.89
CA PRO A 136 19.20 19.20 4.61
C PRO A 136 20.69 19.55 4.68
N ARG A 137 21.51 18.85 3.90
CA ARG A 137 22.97 19.03 3.88
C ARG A 137 23.42 20.29 3.13
N GLY A 138 22.51 21.01 2.48
CA GLY A 138 22.77 22.23 1.69
C GLY A 138 21.54 23.10 1.61
#